data_AF-A0A839TFG6-F1
#
_entry.id   AF-A0A839TFG6-F1
#
_cell.length_a   1.000
_cell.length_b   1.000
_cell.length_c   1.000
_cell.angle_alpha   90.00
_cell.angle_beta   90.00
_cell.angle_gamma   90.00
#
_symmetry.space_group_name_H-M   'P 1'
#
loop_
_entity.id
_entity.type
_entity.pdbx_description
1 polymer ?
#
loop_
_entity_poly.entity_id
_entity_poly.type
_entity_poly.pdbx_seq_one_letter_code
_entity_poly.pdbx_strand_id
1 'polypeptide(L)'
;MNKRSENMNKVNTLRSEVTRAIIDLLDELEEGTGGDYHGFDEWYIKESIIIKGQLNSYRAQKIAQFLGRTISKQKLLKYAKPKGYTYSLTNQDITRWLEANKVGLLKYSTFNIEVMTNGRKSK
;
A
#
# COMPACT_ATOMS: atom_id res chain seq x y z
N MET A 1 -8.99 33.69 -8.47
CA MET A 1 -8.95 32.24 -8.80
C MET A 1 -10.36 31.67 -8.70
N ASN A 2 -10.74 30.73 -9.56
CA ASN A 2 -12.08 30.14 -9.56
C ASN A 2 -12.21 29.12 -8.41
N LYS A 3 -13.19 29.28 -7.52
CA LYS A 3 -13.46 28.36 -6.38
C LYS A 3 -13.51 26.88 -6.80
N ARG A 4 -13.97 26.59 -8.03
CA ARG A 4 -13.97 25.23 -8.60
C ARG A 4 -12.56 24.67 -8.79
N SER A 5 -11.63 25.49 -9.31
CA SER A 5 -10.25 25.09 -9.54
C SER A 5 -9.52 24.84 -8.22
N GLU A 6 -9.73 25.69 -7.22
CA GLU A 6 -9.17 25.50 -5.88
C GLU A 6 -9.68 24.22 -5.20
N ASN A 7 -10.97 23.92 -5.33
CA ASN A 7 -11.54 22.68 -4.80
C ASN A 7 -11.00 21.44 -5.50
N MET A 8 -10.86 21.48 -6.83
CA MET A 8 -10.26 20.38 -7.59
C MET A 8 -8.80 20.15 -7.20
N ASN A 9 -8.02 21.21 -6.98
CA ASN A 9 -6.65 21.09 -6.51
C ASN A 9 -6.60 20.41 -5.14
N LYS A 10 -7.44 20.83 -4.18
CA LYS A 10 -7.52 20.20 -2.84
C LYS A 10 -7.85 18.70 -2.92
N VAL A 11 -8.83 18.32 -3.74
CA VAL A 11 -9.22 16.91 -3.94
C VAL A 11 -8.08 16.11 -4.58
N ASN A 12 -7.40 16.66 -5.58
CA ASN A 12 -6.30 15.99 -6.25
C ASN A 12 -5.09 15.83 -5.32
N THR A 13 -4.76 16.84 -4.52
CA THR A 13 -3.73 16.76 -3.48
C THR A 13 -4.04 15.64 -2.51
N LEU A 14 -5.27 15.60 -1.97
CA LEU A 14 -5.69 14.57 -1.03
C LEU A 14 -5.63 13.16 -1.62
N ARG A 15 -6.10 12.98 -2.86
CA ARG A 15 -5.98 11.69 -3.58
C ARG A 15 -4.53 11.28 -3.78
N SER A 16 -3.65 12.24 -4.05
CA SER A 16 -2.22 11.99 -4.20
C SER A 16 -1.59 11.55 -2.88
N GLU A 17 -1.93 12.21 -1.76
CA GLU A 17 -1.47 11.85 -0.41
C GLU A 17 -1.94 10.43 -0.04
N VAL A 18 -3.23 10.12 -0.24
CA VAL A 18 -3.76 8.76 -0.02
C VAL A 18 -3.03 7.73 -0.88
N THR A 19 -2.76 8.05 -2.14
CA THR A 19 -2.01 7.16 -3.04
C THR A 19 -0.58 6.94 -2.54
N ARG A 20 0.06 7.98 -2.01
CA ARG A 20 1.41 7.90 -1.46
C ARG A 20 1.46 7.00 -0.23
N ALA A 21 0.52 7.17 0.71
CA ALA A 21 0.43 6.31 1.89
C ALA A 21 0.31 4.80 1.55
N ILE A 22 -0.44 4.47 0.49
CA ILE A 22 -0.55 3.08 0.01
C ILE A 22 0.75 2.60 -0.64
N ILE A 23 1.45 3.47 -1.38
CA ILE A 23 2.74 3.13 -1.98
C ILE A 23 3.77 2.89 -0.88
N ASP A 24 3.82 3.73 0.14
CA ASP A 24 4.76 3.58 1.25
C ASP A 24 4.53 2.25 1.99
N LEU A 25 3.27 1.87 2.25
CA LEU A 25 2.94 0.54 2.80
C LEU A 25 3.41 -0.60 1.89
N LEU A 26 3.22 -0.47 0.57
CA LEU A 26 3.69 -1.49 -0.38
C LEU A 26 5.21 -1.59 -0.42
N ASP A 27 5.93 -0.48 -0.21
CA ASP A 27 7.38 -0.47 -0.09
C ASP A 27 7.84 -1.19 1.17
N GLU A 28 7.19 -0.95 2.31
CA GLU A 28 7.50 -1.65 3.56
C GLU A 28 7.30 -3.18 3.44
N LEU A 29 6.25 -3.61 2.74
CA LEU A 29 6.01 -5.02 2.44
C LEU A 29 7.09 -5.59 1.51
N GLU A 30 7.49 -4.83 0.50
CA GLU A 30 8.51 -5.24 -0.48
C GLU A 30 9.91 -5.33 0.15
N GLU A 31 10.23 -4.43 1.08
CA GLU A 31 11.51 -4.40 1.80
C GLU A 31 11.53 -5.36 3.00
N GLY A 32 10.36 -5.76 3.49
CA GLY A 32 10.18 -6.57 4.69
C GLY A 32 10.67 -5.85 5.94
N THR A 33 10.60 -4.52 5.97
CA THR A 33 11.11 -3.66 7.05
C THR A 33 10.25 -3.68 8.29
N GLY A 34 9.09 -4.33 8.22
CA GLY A 34 8.17 -4.35 9.33
C GLY A 34 7.38 -3.05 9.47
N GLY A 35 7.52 -2.03 8.61
CA GLY A 35 6.74 -0.78 8.68
C GLY A 35 7.18 0.24 9.75
N ASP A 36 6.68 1.47 9.63
CA ASP A 36 6.89 2.58 10.58
C ASP A 36 6.02 2.45 11.86
N TYR A 37 6.28 3.28 12.89
CA TYR A 37 5.52 3.37 14.16
C TYR A 37 5.36 2.02 14.88
N HIS A 38 6.47 1.49 15.42
CA HIS A 38 6.57 0.12 15.99
C HIS A 38 6.21 -1.02 15.03
N GLY A 39 5.91 -0.67 13.77
CA GLY A 39 5.76 -1.59 12.67
C GLY A 39 4.53 -2.49 12.76
N PHE A 40 4.42 -3.37 11.78
CA PHE A 40 3.52 -4.49 11.60
C PHE A 40 3.26 -5.28 12.89
N ASP A 41 4.23 -5.39 13.80
CA ASP A 41 4.03 -6.06 15.09
C ASP A 41 3.00 -5.34 15.98
N GLU A 42 3.02 -4.01 16.08
CA GLU A 42 2.02 -3.23 16.84
C GLU A 42 0.61 -3.40 16.25
N TRP A 43 0.54 -3.60 14.93
CA TRP A 43 -0.70 -3.80 14.20
C TRP A 43 -1.10 -5.27 14.04
N TYR A 44 -0.39 -6.19 14.71
CA TYR A 44 -0.61 -7.64 14.66
C TYR A 44 -0.55 -8.23 13.23
N ILE A 45 0.25 -7.62 12.35
CA ILE A 45 0.56 -8.12 11.01
C ILE A 45 1.76 -9.06 11.13
N LYS A 46 1.48 -10.35 11.04
CA LYS A 46 2.45 -11.43 11.29
C LYS A 46 3.16 -11.85 10.01
N GLU A 47 4.38 -12.35 10.19
CA GLU A 47 5.17 -12.99 9.13
C GLU A 47 5.38 -12.11 7.89
N SER A 48 5.39 -10.79 8.04
CA SER A 48 5.56 -9.83 6.93
C SER A 48 6.85 -10.04 6.14
N ILE A 49 7.89 -10.59 6.77
CA ILE A 49 9.16 -10.92 6.13
C ILE A 49 9.00 -11.86 4.93
N ILE A 50 7.95 -12.71 4.89
CA ILE A 50 7.72 -13.62 3.76
C ILE A 50 7.32 -12.87 2.48
N ILE A 51 6.80 -11.64 2.62
CA ILE A 51 6.38 -10.78 1.50
C ILE A 51 7.56 -10.03 0.88
N LYS A 52 8.70 -9.97 1.58
CA LYS A 52 9.91 -9.31 1.09
C LYS A 52 10.33 -9.83 -0.28
N GLY A 53 10.53 -8.90 -1.22
CA GLY A 53 10.92 -9.21 -2.59
C GLY A 53 9.84 -9.90 -3.42
N GLN A 54 8.61 -10.08 -2.90
CA GLN A 54 7.58 -10.84 -3.60
C GLN A 54 6.72 -9.97 -4.52
N LEU A 55 6.86 -8.65 -4.49
CA LEU A 55 5.99 -7.77 -5.26
C LEU A 55 6.45 -7.62 -6.71
N ASN A 56 5.44 -7.44 -7.55
CA ASN A 56 5.54 -6.86 -8.88
C ASN A 56 4.31 -5.97 -9.10
N SER A 57 4.22 -5.28 -10.22
CA SER A 57 3.11 -4.34 -10.44
C SER A 57 1.73 -5.01 -10.35
N TYR A 58 1.62 -6.29 -10.74
CA TYR A 58 0.37 -7.05 -10.62
C TYR A 58 0.03 -7.36 -9.15
N ARG A 59 0.99 -7.89 -8.38
CA ARG A 59 0.81 -8.24 -6.96
C ARG A 59 0.58 -6.99 -6.10
N ALA A 60 1.35 -5.93 -6.34
CA ALA A 60 1.17 -4.65 -5.69
C ALA A 60 -0.22 -4.06 -5.95
N GLN A 61 -0.73 -4.17 -7.18
CA GLN A 61 -2.10 -3.75 -7.50
C GLN A 61 -3.14 -4.59 -6.76
N LYS A 62 -2.93 -5.91 -6.63
CA LYS A 62 -3.85 -6.80 -5.88
C LYS A 62 -3.88 -6.46 -4.39
N ILE A 63 -2.73 -6.18 -3.79
CA ILE A 63 -2.64 -5.75 -2.39
C ILE A 63 -3.32 -4.39 -2.21
N ALA A 64 -3.06 -3.42 -3.09
CA ALA A 64 -3.74 -2.12 -3.03
C ALA A 64 -5.27 -2.26 -3.15
N GLN A 65 -5.75 -3.14 -4.03
CA GLN A 65 -7.18 -3.44 -4.17
C GLN A 65 -7.77 -4.10 -2.94
N PHE A 66 -7.04 -5.01 -2.30
CA PHE A 66 -7.43 -5.60 -1.02
C PHE A 66 -7.61 -4.52 0.07
N LEU A 67 -6.78 -3.48 0.06
CA LEU A 67 -6.89 -2.29 0.92
C LEU A 67 -7.95 -1.27 0.43
N GLY A 68 -8.74 -1.61 -0.59
CA GLY A 68 -9.80 -0.76 -1.12
C GLY A 68 -9.29 0.41 -1.96
N ARG A 69 -8.14 0.27 -2.62
CA ARG A 69 -7.50 1.32 -3.42
C ARG A 69 -7.08 0.81 -4.79
N THR A 70 -7.05 1.72 -5.76
CA THR A 70 -6.53 1.43 -7.11
C THR A 70 -5.42 2.41 -7.41
N ILE A 71 -4.26 1.88 -7.82
CA ILE A 71 -3.08 2.67 -8.10
C ILE A 71 -2.80 2.63 -9.60
N SER A 72 -2.44 3.78 -10.17
CA SER A 72 -2.09 3.83 -11.59
C SER A 72 -0.89 2.91 -11.89
N LYS A 73 -0.96 2.16 -12.99
CA LYS A 73 0.12 1.24 -13.42
C LYS A 73 1.50 1.91 -13.42
N GLN A 74 1.60 3.15 -13.88
CA GLN A 74 2.87 3.90 -13.93
C GLN A 74 3.57 3.98 -12.56
N LYS A 75 2.81 4.24 -11.48
CA LYS A 75 3.36 4.30 -10.11
C LYS A 75 3.81 2.93 -9.60
N LEU A 76 3.23 1.84 -10.12
CA LEU A 76 3.57 0.47 -9.73
C LEU A 76 4.73 -0.14 -10.53
N LEU A 77 5.24 0.55 -11.56
CA LEU A 77 6.38 0.07 -12.36
C LEU A 77 7.66 -0.04 -11.54
N LYS A 78 7.77 0.67 -10.42
CA LYS A 78 8.91 0.53 -9.48
C LYS A 78 9.09 -0.89 -8.93
N TYR A 79 8.01 -1.67 -8.88
CA TYR A 79 8.06 -3.07 -8.43
C TYR A 79 8.45 -4.05 -9.55
N ALA A 80 8.70 -3.57 -10.77
CA ALA A 80 9.10 -4.45 -11.86
C ALA A 80 10.42 -5.15 -11.52
N LYS A 81 10.44 -6.47 -11.71
CA LYS A 81 11.60 -7.31 -11.47
C LYS A 81 12.38 -7.55 -12.77
N PRO A 82 13.71 -7.78 -12.69
CA PRO A 82 14.49 -8.15 -13.86
C PRO A 82 13.97 -9.47 -14.46
N LYS A 83 14.25 -9.66 -15.75
CA LYS A 83 13.90 -10.90 -16.45
C LYS A 83 14.56 -12.09 -15.75
N GLY A 84 13.79 -13.14 -15.50
CA GLY A 84 14.27 -14.35 -14.83
C GLY A 84 14.22 -14.28 -13.29
N TYR A 85 13.70 -13.21 -12.70
CA TYR A 85 13.43 -13.18 -11.27
C TYR A 85 12.40 -14.25 -10.89
N THR A 86 12.75 -15.11 -9.93
CA THR A 86 11.87 -16.15 -9.42
C THR A 86 11.27 -15.71 -8.09
N TYR A 87 9.94 -15.72 -8.03
CA TYR A 87 9.22 -15.48 -6.78
C TYR A 87 9.12 -16.77 -5.98
N SER A 88 9.30 -16.66 -4.67
CA SER A 88 9.16 -17.78 -3.73
C SER A 88 7.69 -18.07 -3.41
N LEU A 89 6.84 -17.05 -3.47
CA LEU A 89 5.41 -17.16 -3.22
C LEU A 89 4.61 -17.20 -4.52
N THR A 90 3.54 -17.98 -4.51
CA THR A 90 2.48 -17.90 -5.53
C THR A 90 1.54 -16.72 -5.22
N ASN A 91 0.69 -16.36 -6.19
CA ASN A 91 -0.36 -15.36 -5.93
C ASN A 91 -1.35 -15.84 -4.85
N GLN A 92 -1.59 -17.14 -4.74
CA GLN A 92 -2.48 -17.70 -3.73
C GLN A 92 -1.87 -17.61 -2.32
N ASP A 93 -0.55 -17.72 -2.20
CA ASP A 93 0.13 -17.54 -0.91
C ASP A 93 0.02 -16.10 -0.43
N ILE A 94 0.21 -15.13 -1.34
CA ILE A 94 0.00 -13.71 -1.02
C ILE A 94 -1.45 -13.46 -0.59
N THR A 95 -2.44 -13.95 -1.33
CA THR A 95 -3.86 -13.80 -0.94
C THR A 95 -4.14 -14.39 0.44
N ARG A 96 -3.61 -15.58 0.73
CA ARG A 96 -3.79 -16.22 2.05
C ARG A 96 -3.16 -15.39 3.16
N TRP A 97 -1.96 -14.86 2.94
CA TRP A 97 -1.29 -13.99 3.91
C TRP A 97 -2.05 -12.68 4.14
N LEU A 98 -2.62 -12.07 3.08
CA LEU A 98 -3.46 -10.87 3.21
C LEU A 98 -4.71 -11.14 4.06
N GLU A 99 -5.40 -12.25 3.83
CA GLU A 99 -6.59 -12.61 4.61
C GLU A 99 -6.24 -12.88 6.08
N ALA A 100 -5.13 -13.60 6.34
CA ALA A 100 -4.65 -13.86 7.70
C ALA A 100 -4.32 -12.57 8.48
N ASN A 101 -3.89 -11.51 7.77
CA ASN A 101 -3.49 -10.23 8.35
C ASN A 101 -4.49 -9.10 8.10
N LYS A 102 -5.70 -9.42 7.64
CA LYS A 102 -6.69 -8.46 7.13
C LYS A 102 -6.95 -7.28 8.08
N VAL A 103 -7.23 -7.59 9.35
CA VAL A 103 -7.58 -6.56 10.34
C VAL A 103 -6.41 -5.62 10.59
N GLY A 104 -5.21 -6.17 10.76
CA GLY A 104 -3.99 -5.39 10.97
C GLY A 104 -3.67 -4.50 9.77
N LEU A 105 -3.68 -5.09 8.56
CA LEU A 105 -3.42 -4.38 7.31
C LEU A 105 -4.40 -3.23 7.05
N LEU A 106 -5.70 -3.42 7.31
CA LEU A 106 -6.69 -2.37 7.14
C LEU A 106 -6.52 -1.23 8.16
N LYS A 107 -6.21 -1.57 9.42
CA LYS A 107 -5.96 -0.58 10.46
C LYS A 107 -4.69 0.23 10.16
N TYR A 108 -3.59 -0.46 9.86
CA TYR A 108 -2.33 0.17 9.53
C TYR A 108 -2.42 1.03 8.26
N SER A 109 -3.08 0.53 7.21
CA SER A 109 -3.34 1.32 6.00
C SER A 109 -4.18 2.57 6.29
N THR A 110 -5.18 2.47 7.18
CA THR A 110 -5.99 3.63 7.59
C THR A 110 -5.15 4.64 8.35
N PHE A 111 -4.32 4.17 9.28
CA PHE A 111 -3.40 5.01 10.05
C PHE A 111 -2.40 5.74 9.15
N ASN A 112 -1.73 5.05 8.23
CA ASN A 112 -0.79 5.67 7.28
C ASN A 112 -1.48 6.73 6.43
N ILE A 113 -2.72 6.48 5.99
CA ILE A 113 -3.51 7.49 5.29
C ILE A 113 -3.79 8.69 6.19
N GLU A 114 -4.24 8.48 7.43
CA GLU A 114 -4.56 9.57 8.35
C GLU A 114 -3.33 10.43 8.70
N VAL A 115 -2.17 9.80 8.91
CA VAL A 115 -0.90 10.51 9.11
C VAL A 115 -0.55 11.35 7.87
N MET A 116 -0.56 10.73 6.69
CA MET A 116 -0.18 11.39 5.44
C MET A 116 -1.12 12.54 5.06
N THR A 117 -2.41 12.43 5.37
CA THR A 117 -3.41 13.46 5.04
C THR A 117 -3.66 14.45 6.18
N ASN A 118 -2.96 14.32 7.31
CA ASN A 118 -3.24 15.05 8.56
C ASN A 118 -4.73 14.92 8.97
N GLY A 119 -5.28 13.71 8.90
CA GLY A 119 -6.66 13.39 9.25
C GLY A 119 -7.71 13.87 8.24
N ARG A 120 -7.31 14.44 7.10
CA ARG A 120 -8.26 14.88 6.06
C ARG A 120 -8.88 13.66 5.39
N LYS A 121 -10.20 13.61 5.36
CA LYS A 121 -10.96 12.56 4.67
C LYS A 121 -11.38 13.04 3.29
N SER A 122 -11.16 12.20 2.28
CA SER A 122 -11.81 12.39 0.98
C SER A 122 -13.28 12.08 1.19
N LYS A 123 -14.11 13.12 1.25
CA LYS A 123 -15.57 12.95 1.15
C LYS A 123 -15.93 12.34 -0.20
#